data_AF-A0A924QL44-F1
#
_entry.id   AF-A0A924QL44-F1
#
_cell.length_a   1.000
_cell.length_b   1.000
_cell.length_c   1.000
_cell.angle_alpha   90.00
_cell.angle_beta   90.00
_cell.angle_gamma   90.00
#
_symmetry.space_group_name_H-M   'P 1'
#
loop_
_entity.id
_entity.type
_entity.pdbx_description
1 polymer ?
#
loop_
_entity_poly.entity_id
_entity_poly.type
_entity_poly.pdbx_seq_one_letter_code
_entity_poly.pdbx_strand_id
1 'polypeptide(L)' 'ALDHAAKPLMRYRCAACGFEATQHFWNCPGCQAWDSYPARRIEEI' A
#
# COMPACT_ATOMS: atom_id res chain seq x y z
N ALA A 1 -16.69 20.81 6.89
CA ALA A 1 -15.59 20.34 6.03
C ALA A 1 -15.35 18.86 6.33
N LEU A 2 -16.05 17.96 5.63
CA LEU A 2 -15.95 16.52 5.83
C LEU A 2 -15.52 15.84 4.52
N ASP A 3 -14.50 16.40 3.85
CA ASP A 3 -14.08 16.00 2.50
C ASP A 3 -12.83 15.10 2.50
N HIS A 4 -12.50 14.48 3.63
CA HIS A 4 -11.31 13.61 3.74
C HIS A 4 -11.63 12.14 4.04
N ALA A 5 -12.90 11.75 4.14
CA ALA A 5 -13.29 10.45 4.68
C ALA A 5 -13.68 9.39 3.63
N ALA A 6 -13.25 9.54 2.38
CA ALA A 6 -13.47 8.54 1.34
C ALA A 6 -12.29 8.38 0.37
N LYS A 7 -11.04 8.58 0.84
CA LYS A 7 -9.90 8.09 0.06
C LYS A 7 -10.02 6.55 -0.02
N PRO A 8 -9.91 5.95 -1.22
CA PRO A 8 -10.04 4.50 -1.37
C PRO A 8 -9.08 3.83 -0.40
N LEU A 9 -9.58 2.83 0.36
CA LEU A 9 -8.76 2.07 1.30
C LEU A 9 -7.51 1.60 0.55
N MET A 10 -6.35 2.13 0.94
CA MET A 10 -5.08 1.72 0.36
C MET A 10 -4.75 0.34 0.92
N ARG A 11 -5.03 -0.70 0.13
CA ARG A 11 -4.97 -2.10 0.57
C ARG A 11 -3.55 -2.62 0.72
N TYR A 12 -2.58 -1.92 0.13
CA TYR A 12 -1.19 -2.32 0.11
C TYR A 12 -0.30 -1.15 0.52
N ARG A 13 0.54 -1.37 1.53
CA ARG A 13 1.59 -0.43 1.93
C ARG A 13 2.94 -1.13 1.83
N CYS A 14 3.86 -0.52 1.10
CA CYS A 14 5.24 -0.96 1.01
C CYS A 14 5.92 -0.81 2.38
N ALA A 15 6.50 -1.90 2.90
CA ALA A 15 7.22 -1.89 4.18
C ALA A 15 8.59 -1.19 4.09
N ALA A 16 9.16 -1.03 2.90
CA ALA A 16 10.47 -0.42 2.70
C ALA A 16 10.42 1.11 2.60
N CYS A 17 9.41 1.68 1.92
CA CYS A 17 9.32 3.13 1.69
C CYS A 17 8.00 3.76 2.10
N GLY A 18 7.01 2.96 2.55
CA GLY A 18 5.69 3.48 2.93
C GLY A 18 4.77 3.81 1.76
N PHE A 19 5.13 3.47 0.51
CA PHE A 19 4.26 3.70 -0.65
C PHE A 19 2.93 2.94 -0.53
N GLU A 20 1.82 3.66 -0.69
CA GLU A 20 0.47 3.14 -0.56
C GLU A 20 -0.16 2.92 -1.95
N ALA A 21 -0.78 1.77 -2.14
CA ALA A 21 -1.42 1.38 -3.40
C ALA A 21 -2.77 0.69 -3.18
N THR A 22 -3.68 0.89 -4.13
CA THR A 22 -4.97 0.19 -4.19
C THR A 22 -4.89 -1.18 -4.86
N GLN A 23 -3.90 -1.38 -5.74
CA GLN A 23 -3.66 -2.61 -6.49
C GLN A 23 -2.35 -3.27 -6.03
N HIS A 24 -2.22 -4.58 -6.27
CA HIS A 24 -1.00 -5.31 -5.94
C HIS A 24 0.07 -4.99 -6.98
N PHE A 25 1.19 -4.44 -6.53
CA PHE A 25 2.35 -4.23 -7.37
C PHE A 25 3.46 -5.16 -6.88
N TRP A 26 3.92 -6.08 -7.71
CA TRP A 26 5.05 -6.94 -7.37
C TRP A 26 6.35 -6.14 -7.22
N ASN A 27 6.50 -5.09 -8.02
CA ASN A 27 7.57 -4.11 -7.91
C ASN A 27 7.01 -2.81 -7.33
N CYS A 28 7.52 -2.37 -6.18
CA CYS A 28 7.07 -1.13 -5.57
C CYS A 28 7.50 0.08 -6.41
N PRO A 29 6.59 0.92 -6.95
CA PRO A 29 6.97 2.06 -7.78
C PRO A 29 7.74 3.16 -7.03
N GLY A 30 7.67 3.22 -5.70
CA GLY A 30 8.39 4.20 -4.89
C GLY A 30 9.89 3.91 -4.73
N CYS A 31 10.27 2.67 -4.40
CA CYS A 31 11.65 2.26 -4.13
C CYS A 31 12.19 1.21 -5.11
N GLN A 32 11.38 0.78 -6.09
CA GLN A 32 11.66 -0.28 -7.07
C GLN A 32 12.07 -1.61 -6.42
N ALA A 33 11.75 -1.81 -5.15
CA ALA A 33 12.04 -3.05 -4.44
C ALA A 33 10.99 -4.13 -4.75
N TRP A 34 11.49 -5.35 -4.89
CA TRP A 34 10.71 -6.57 -4.91
C TRP A 34 10.64 -7.10 -3.48
N ASP A 35 9.57 -7.81 -3.10
CA ASP A 35 9.34 -8.32 -1.73
C ASP A 35 8.96 -7.27 -0.65
N SER A 36 8.73 -6.01 -1.02
CA SER A 36 8.34 -4.98 -0.04
C SER A 36 6.88 -5.02 0.41
N TYR A 37 6.08 -5.94 -0.13
CA TYR A 37 4.68 -6.15 0.25
C TYR A 37 4.56 -7.45 1.04
N PRO A 38 4.17 -7.42 2.32
CA PRO A 38 3.99 -8.64 3.10
C PRO A 38 2.89 -9.51 2.49
N ALA A 39 3.01 -10.83 2.62
CA ALA A 39 2.02 -11.79 2.10
C ALA A 39 0.62 -11.61 2.71
N ARG A 40 0.52 -10.96 3.87
CA ARG A 40 -0.73 -10.58 4.52
C ARG A 40 -1.12 -9.16 4.11
N ARG A 41 -2.38 -8.98 3.71
CA ARG A 41 -2.96 -7.67 3.45
C ARG A 41 -2.93 -6.83 4.73
N ILE A 42 -2.74 -5.52 4.60
CA ILE A 42 -2.75 -4.57 5.73
C ILE A 42 -4.08 -4.62 6.50
N GLU A 43 -5.17 -5.03 5.85
CA GLU A 43 -6.52 -5.17 6.43
C GLU A 43 -6.64 -6.31 7.47
N GLU A 44 -5.62 -7.16 7.60
CA GLU A 44 -5.60 -8.33 8.49
C GLU A 44 -4.54 -8.24 9.61
N ILE A 45 -3.92 -7.07 9.81
CA ILE A 45 -2.84 -6.82 10.79
C ILE A 45 -3.32 -5.90 11.91
#